data_AF-A0A3B0ZRY9-F1
#
_entry.id   AF-A0A3B0ZRY9-F1
#
_cell.length_a   1.000
_cell.length_b   1.000
_cell.length_c   1.000
_cell.angle_alpha   90.00
_cell.angle_beta   90.00
_cell.angle_gamma   90.00
#
_symmetry.space_group_name_H-M   'P 1'
#
loop_
_entity.id
_entity.type
_entity.pdbx_description
1 polymer ?
#
loop_
_entity_poly.entity_id
_entity_poly.type
_entity_poly.pdbx_seq_one_letter_code
_entity_poly.pdbx_strand_id
1 'polypeptide(L)'
;MFNKKMRVLWSALGLLLAATYSAGAMADAAEFESEIKGYQKTLEKGSFVSKKRAIGELEWLGISDERVYEPLEELILAEIMTADRKVAKQVTYYIKGLSFSGNKRYHATLKKVVDEAENRHLIKHSLKAIARLDNHILWNPVIAADLDKAAAGENDIWRVKNMLSSDMVELQRVGVKRVYREFGSDPLLLATVKELLLAGYKKSDKSRAHIDLMAWSCKVLGASGDTAFLEVLQEVADNAEHKKVKKHAIKAMRSL
;
A
#
# COMPACT_ATOMS: atom_id res chain seq x y z
N MET A 1 -51.22 -1.67 -35.87
CA MET A 1 -50.15 -2.09 -36.80
C MET A 1 -48.86 -1.38 -36.35
N PHE A 2 -48.13 -1.95 -35.39
CA PHE A 2 -46.97 -1.30 -34.75
C PHE A 2 -45.67 -1.61 -35.51
N ASN A 3 -44.90 -0.57 -35.76
CA ASN A 3 -43.81 -0.51 -36.75
C ASN A 3 -42.58 -1.34 -36.33
N LYS A 4 -42.30 -2.42 -37.06
CA LYS A 4 -41.21 -3.39 -36.83
C LYS A 4 -39.79 -2.78 -36.80
N LYS A 5 -39.63 -1.54 -37.28
CA LYS A 5 -38.32 -0.85 -37.34
C LYS A 5 -37.81 -0.29 -36.01
N MET A 6 -38.67 -0.10 -35.00
CA MET A 6 -38.25 0.45 -33.70
C MET A 6 -37.63 -0.57 -32.73
N ARG A 7 -37.79 -1.88 -32.97
CA ARG A 7 -37.19 -2.92 -32.09
C ARG A 7 -35.71 -3.16 -32.35
N VAL A 8 -35.22 -2.88 -33.56
CA VAL A 8 -33.80 -3.15 -33.93
C VAL A 8 -32.86 -2.10 -33.37
N LEU A 9 -33.35 -0.88 -33.12
CA LEU A 9 -32.55 0.24 -32.58
C LEU A 9 -32.25 0.12 -31.07
N TRP A 10 -33.05 -0.64 -30.31
CA TRP A 10 -32.79 -0.87 -28.89
C TRP A 10 -31.81 -2.03 -28.62
N SER A 11 -31.69 -2.97 -29.55
CA SER A 11 -30.72 -4.09 -29.47
C SER A 11 -29.29 -3.69 -29.86
N ALA A 12 -29.10 -2.70 -30.73
CA ALA A 12 -27.77 -2.24 -31.15
C ALA A 12 -27.08 -1.35 -30.09
N LEU A 13 -27.85 -0.59 -29.30
CA LEU A 13 -27.31 0.27 -28.24
C LEU A 13 -26.87 -0.53 -27.00
N GLY A 14 -27.54 -1.65 -26.69
CA GLY A 14 -27.14 -2.55 -25.60
C GLY A 14 -25.88 -3.37 -25.89
N LEU A 15 -25.63 -3.71 -27.17
CA LEU A 15 -24.42 -4.44 -27.59
C LEU A 15 -23.16 -3.56 -27.65
N LEU A 16 -23.31 -2.25 -27.93
CA LEU A 16 -22.17 -1.32 -27.90
C LEU A 16 -21.73 -0.95 -26.47
N LEU A 17 -22.66 -0.88 -25.51
CA LEU A 17 -22.35 -0.64 -24.09
C LEU A 17 -21.75 -1.88 -23.38
N ALA A 18 -22.10 -3.10 -23.82
CA ALA A 18 -21.49 -4.31 -23.28
C ALA A 18 -20.05 -4.53 -23.78
N ALA A 19 -19.75 -4.13 -25.02
CA ALA A 19 -18.42 -4.33 -25.62
C ALA A 19 -17.33 -3.42 -25.03
N THR A 20 -17.66 -2.19 -24.62
CA THR A 20 -16.69 -1.28 -24.01
C THR A 20 -16.35 -1.67 -22.57
N TYR A 21 -17.32 -2.21 -21.83
CA TYR A 21 -17.09 -2.68 -20.46
C TYR A 21 -16.19 -3.93 -20.42
N SER A 22 -16.33 -4.84 -21.39
CA SER A 22 -15.47 -6.03 -21.49
C SER A 22 -14.03 -5.74 -21.88
N ALA A 23 -13.77 -4.68 -22.65
CA ALA A 23 -12.42 -4.36 -23.11
C ALA A 23 -11.55 -3.73 -22.00
N GLY A 24 -12.13 -2.87 -21.16
CA GLY A 24 -11.43 -2.26 -20.01
C GLY A 24 -10.99 -3.30 -18.99
N ALA A 25 -11.93 -4.12 -18.49
CA ALA A 25 -11.64 -5.15 -17.50
C ALA A 25 -10.60 -6.19 -17.98
N MET A 26 -10.53 -6.47 -19.29
CA MET A 26 -9.49 -7.34 -19.86
C MET A 26 -8.11 -6.71 -19.90
N ALA A 27 -8.01 -5.40 -20.12
CA ALA A 27 -6.73 -4.67 -20.10
C ALA A 27 -6.16 -4.59 -18.67
N ASP A 28 -7.01 -4.35 -17.67
CA ASP A 28 -6.59 -4.22 -16.26
C ASP A 28 -6.12 -5.57 -15.69
N ALA A 29 -6.85 -6.64 -16.00
CA ALA A 29 -6.44 -8.00 -15.63
C ALA A 29 -5.09 -8.38 -16.28
N ALA A 30 -4.82 -7.90 -17.50
CA ALA A 30 -3.54 -8.12 -18.17
C ALA A 30 -2.40 -7.29 -17.56
N GLU A 31 -2.65 -6.05 -17.13
CA GLU A 31 -1.66 -5.21 -16.42
C GLU A 31 -1.28 -5.84 -15.08
N PHE A 32 -2.27 -6.23 -14.27
CA PHE A 32 -2.03 -6.88 -12.98
C PHE A 32 -1.27 -8.21 -13.15
N GLU A 33 -1.69 -9.06 -14.10
CA GLU A 33 -0.99 -10.31 -14.38
C GLU A 33 0.46 -10.09 -14.88
N SER A 34 0.70 -9.03 -15.63
CA SER A 34 2.05 -8.62 -16.05
C SER A 34 2.91 -8.21 -14.85
N GLU A 35 2.34 -7.45 -13.91
CA GLU A 35 2.98 -7.07 -12.65
C GLU A 35 3.37 -8.30 -11.82
N ILE A 36 2.44 -9.26 -11.63
CA ILE A 36 2.70 -10.53 -10.93
C ILE A 36 3.87 -11.28 -11.58
N LYS A 37 3.85 -11.46 -12.91
CA LYS A 37 4.93 -12.14 -13.64
C LYS A 37 6.28 -11.42 -13.51
N GLY A 38 6.27 -10.09 -13.50
CA GLY A 38 7.47 -9.27 -13.30
C GLY A 38 8.12 -9.53 -11.94
N TYR A 39 7.32 -9.52 -10.88
CA TYR A 39 7.79 -9.80 -9.53
C TYR A 39 8.23 -11.25 -9.35
N GLN A 40 7.42 -12.22 -9.79
CA GLN A 40 7.78 -13.64 -9.77
C GLN A 40 9.15 -13.87 -10.43
N LYS A 41 9.33 -13.42 -11.68
CA LYS A 41 10.60 -13.58 -12.41
C LYS A 41 11.78 -12.96 -11.67
N THR A 42 11.59 -11.78 -11.08
CA THR A 42 12.64 -11.07 -10.33
C THR A 42 13.00 -11.80 -9.04
N LEU A 43 12.02 -12.36 -8.34
CA LEU A 43 12.20 -13.06 -7.07
C LEU A 43 12.71 -14.49 -7.24
N GLU A 44 12.46 -15.14 -8.36
CA GLU A 44 13.10 -16.40 -8.73
C GLU A 44 14.55 -16.15 -9.17
N LYS A 45 14.74 -15.37 -10.24
CA LYS A 45 15.99 -15.37 -11.03
C LYS A 45 16.88 -14.15 -10.80
N GLY A 46 16.39 -13.13 -10.10
CA GLY A 46 17.15 -11.90 -9.89
C GLY A 46 18.35 -12.08 -8.96
N SER A 47 19.32 -11.18 -9.08
CA SER A 47 20.37 -11.00 -8.07
C SER A 47 19.79 -10.65 -6.70
N PHE A 48 20.57 -10.81 -5.62
CA PHE A 48 20.15 -10.36 -4.29
C PHE A 48 19.78 -8.86 -4.26
N VAL A 49 20.48 -8.01 -5.03
CA VAL A 49 20.20 -6.56 -5.09
C VAL A 49 18.82 -6.29 -5.71
N SER A 50 18.52 -6.93 -6.84
CA SER A 50 17.21 -6.80 -7.50
C SER A 50 16.09 -7.41 -6.64
N LYS A 51 16.32 -8.57 -6.01
CA LYS A 51 15.36 -9.19 -5.08
C LYS A 51 15.05 -8.27 -3.90
N LYS A 52 16.08 -7.69 -3.28
CA LYS A 52 15.93 -6.75 -2.17
C LYS A 52 15.14 -5.50 -2.57
N ARG A 53 15.36 -4.97 -3.79
CA ARG A 53 14.60 -3.84 -4.31
C ARG A 53 13.12 -4.21 -4.48
N ALA A 54 12.85 -5.30 -5.20
CA ALA A 54 11.50 -5.81 -5.41
C ALA A 54 10.75 -6.06 -4.09
N ILE A 55 11.40 -6.68 -3.10
CA ILE A 55 10.85 -6.87 -1.75
C ILE A 55 10.46 -5.55 -1.08
N GLY A 56 11.22 -4.47 -1.31
CA GLY A 56 10.88 -3.14 -0.78
C GLY A 56 9.62 -2.55 -1.39
N GLU A 57 9.33 -2.87 -2.65
CA GLU A 57 8.14 -2.42 -3.37
C GLU A 57 6.91 -3.21 -2.96
N LEU A 58 7.03 -4.55 -2.82
CA LEU A 58 5.95 -5.45 -2.40
C LEU A 58 5.21 -5.00 -1.12
N GLU A 59 5.90 -4.27 -0.25
CA GLU A 59 5.35 -3.72 0.99
C GLU A 59 4.08 -2.88 0.73
N TRP A 60 3.90 -2.30 -0.45
CA TRP A 60 2.83 -1.33 -0.72
C TRP A 60 1.92 -1.68 -1.89
N LEU A 61 2.09 -2.86 -2.49
CA LEU A 61 1.35 -3.24 -3.71
C LEU A 61 0.02 -3.92 -3.43
N GLY A 62 -0.16 -4.47 -2.22
CA GLY A 62 -1.35 -5.23 -1.86
C GLY A 62 -1.45 -6.60 -2.55
N ILE A 63 -0.37 -7.06 -3.19
CA ILE A 63 -0.32 -8.35 -3.86
C ILE A 63 -0.31 -9.47 -2.81
N SER A 64 -1.21 -10.44 -2.98
CA SER A 64 -1.26 -11.65 -2.15
C SER A 64 -1.11 -12.95 -2.95
N ASP A 65 -0.77 -12.83 -4.23
CA ASP A 65 -0.61 -13.95 -5.16
C ASP A 65 0.61 -14.80 -4.77
N GLU A 66 0.38 -16.09 -4.54
CA GLU A 66 1.41 -17.02 -4.05
C GLU A 66 2.61 -17.14 -5.00
N ARG A 67 2.39 -16.96 -6.31
CA ARG A 67 3.45 -17.02 -7.34
C ARG A 67 4.57 -16.00 -7.07
N VAL A 68 4.26 -14.88 -6.42
CA VAL A 68 5.23 -13.85 -6.05
C VAL A 68 6.06 -14.28 -4.84
N TYR A 69 5.48 -15.03 -3.90
CA TYR A 69 6.06 -15.27 -2.58
C TYR A 69 6.65 -16.68 -2.41
N GLU A 70 6.22 -17.65 -3.22
CA GLU A 70 6.79 -19.01 -3.26
C GLU A 70 8.31 -19.03 -3.43
N PRO A 71 8.91 -18.24 -4.37
CA PRO A 71 10.36 -18.21 -4.49
C PRO A 71 11.07 -17.72 -3.22
N LEU A 72 10.43 -16.86 -2.43
CA LEU A 72 10.99 -16.40 -1.15
C LEU A 72 10.90 -17.48 -0.07
N GLU A 73 9.78 -18.19 -0.01
CA GLU A 73 9.59 -19.33 0.90
C GLU A 73 10.63 -20.43 0.65
N GLU A 74 10.85 -20.81 -0.60
CA GLU A 74 11.87 -21.79 -0.99
C GLU A 74 13.27 -21.36 -0.54
N LEU A 75 13.65 -20.12 -0.81
CA LEU A 75 14.96 -19.55 -0.42
C LEU A 75 15.13 -19.47 1.11
N ILE A 76 14.05 -19.28 1.86
CA ILE A 76 14.10 -19.29 3.32
C ILE A 76 14.36 -20.71 3.80
N LEU A 77 13.51 -21.66 3.40
CA LEU A 77 13.54 -23.03 3.89
C LEU A 77 14.82 -23.77 3.53
N ALA A 78 15.44 -23.45 2.38
CA ALA A 78 16.73 -24.02 1.98
C ALA A 78 17.89 -23.64 2.91
N GLU A 79 17.81 -22.50 3.61
CA GLU A 79 18.96 -21.90 4.29
C GLU A 79 18.80 -21.78 5.82
N ILE A 80 17.63 -22.08 6.41
CA ILE A 80 17.37 -21.79 7.83
C ILE A 80 18.31 -22.50 8.82
N MET A 81 18.83 -23.68 8.47
CA MET A 81 19.71 -24.47 9.34
C MET A 81 21.19 -24.14 9.15
N THR A 82 21.60 -23.78 7.92
CA THR A 82 23.02 -23.70 7.52
C THR A 82 23.51 -22.27 7.30
N ALA A 83 22.65 -21.27 7.49
CA ALA A 83 22.97 -19.88 7.17
C ALA A 83 24.10 -19.28 8.02
N ASP A 84 25.24 -19.04 7.37
CA ASP A 84 26.29 -18.18 7.89
C ASP A 84 25.82 -16.71 8.03
N ARG A 85 26.69 -15.83 8.53
CA ARG A 85 26.33 -14.41 8.74
C ARG A 85 25.86 -13.69 7.46
N LYS A 86 26.47 -13.97 6.31
CA LYS A 86 26.16 -13.31 5.03
C LYS A 86 24.85 -13.87 4.46
N VAL A 87 24.68 -15.18 4.48
CA VAL A 87 23.45 -15.86 4.05
C VAL A 87 22.28 -15.45 4.94
N ALA A 88 22.46 -15.46 6.26
CA ALA A 88 21.42 -15.07 7.21
C ALA A 88 20.93 -13.63 6.93
N LYS A 89 21.83 -12.70 6.60
CA LYS A 89 21.44 -11.35 6.21
C LYS A 89 20.53 -11.36 4.98
N GLN A 90 20.80 -12.17 3.96
CA GLN A 90 19.92 -12.28 2.79
C GLN A 90 18.57 -12.89 3.14
N VAL A 91 18.57 -13.99 3.89
CA VAL A 91 17.36 -14.68 4.35
C VAL A 91 16.47 -13.73 5.18
N THR A 92 17.03 -12.81 5.98
CA THR A 92 16.18 -11.82 6.68
C THR A 92 15.42 -10.87 5.75
N TYR A 93 15.93 -10.57 4.55
CA TYR A 93 15.17 -9.81 3.56
C TYR A 93 14.07 -10.67 2.95
N TYR A 94 14.32 -11.96 2.70
CA TYR A 94 13.30 -12.87 2.19
C TYR A 94 12.18 -13.06 3.21
N ILE A 95 12.52 -13.26 4.49
CA ILE A 95 11.56 -13.29 5.62
C ILE A 95 10.74 -11.98 5.67
N LYS A 96 11.39 -10.82 5.48
CA LYS A 96 10.69 -9.53 5.39
C LYS A 96 9.72 -9.53 4.19
N GLY A 97 10.16 -9.96 3.01
CA GLY A 97 9.31 -10.04 1.81
C GLY A 97 8.12 -10.97 1.99
N LEU A 98 8.33 -12.17 2.55
CA LEU A 98 7.27 -13.14 2.80
C LEU A 98 6.17 -12.58 3.70
N SER A 99 6.52 -11.73 4.67
CA SER A 99 5.52 -11.07 5.54
C SER A 99 4.65 -10.03 4.84
N PHE A 100 4.99 -9.60 3.62
CA PHE A 100 4.15 -8.69 2.84
C PHE A 100 3.06 -9.40 2.04
N SER A 101 3.08 -10.72 2.00
CA SER A 101 2.12 -11.52 1.24
C SER A 101 0.67 -11.36 1.68
N GLY A 102 0.42 -11.03 2.95
CA GLY A 102 -0.94 -11.06 3.50
C GLY A 102 -1.59 -12.46 3.42
N ASN A 103 -0.84 -13.51 3.12
CA ASN A 103 -1.34 -14.87 3.03
C ASN A 103 -1.01 -15.65 4.31
N LYS A 104 -2.06 -16.05 5.03
CA LYS A 104 -1.96 -16.74 6.33
C LYS A 104 -1.17 -18.05 6.25
N ARG A 105 -1.06 -18.71 5.09
CA ARG A 105 -0.31 -19.96 4.96
C ARG A 105 1.14 -19.80 5.42
N TYR A 106 1.75 -18.63 5.17
CA TYR A 106 3.14 -18.38 5.47
C TYR A 106 3.43 -18.18 6.97
N HIS A 107 2.41 -18.13 7.83
CA HIS A 107 2.63 -18.26 9.28
C HIS A 107 3.34 -19.56 9.62
N ALA A 108 2.98 -20.67 8.98
CA ALA A 108 3.61 -21.97 9.24
C ALA A 108 5.11 -21.91 8.94
N THR A 109 5.48 -21.32 7.81
CA THR A 109 6.87 -21.15 7.37
C THR A 109 7.65 -20.25 8.31
N LEU A 110 7.10 -19.09 8.70
CA LEU A 110 7.75 -18.20 9.65
C LEU A 110 7.89 -18.84 11.04
N LYS A 111 6.89 -19.61 11.48
CA LYS A 111 6.94 -20.36 12.74
C LYS A 111 8.02 -21.43 12.68
N LYS A 112 8.14 -22.16 11.57
CA LYS A 112 9.20 -23.13 11.36
C LYS A 112 10.59 -22.49 11.52
N VAL A 113 10.82 -21.30 10.99
CA VAL A 113 12.09 -20.57 11.21
C VAL A 113 12.30 -20.24 12.69
N VAL A 114 11.24 -19.88 13.43
CA VAL A 114 11.35 -19.60 14.88
C VAL A 114 11.70 -20.85 15.67
N ASP A 115 11.12 -21.99 15.31
CA ASP A 115 11.26 -23.25 16.04
C ASP A 115 12.59 -23.97 15.71
N GLU A 116 13.04 -23.90 14.45
CA GLU A 116 14.14 -24.76 13.94
C GLU A 116 15.44 -24.01 13.66
N ALA A 117 15.41 -22.70 13.34
CA ALA A 117 16.63 -22.02 12.92
C ALA A 117 17.64 -21.86 14.07
N GLU A 118 18.91 -22.23 13.84
CA GLU A 118 19.97 -22.02 14.83
C GLU A 118 20.37 -20.54 14.96
N ASN A 119 20.18 -19.78 13.88
CA ASN A 119 20.59 -18.39 13.81
C ASN A 119 19.57 -17.47 14.50
N ARG A 120 19.94 -16.95 15.69
CA ARG A 120 19.13 -16.00 16.47
C ARG A 120 18.66 -14.77 15.70
N HIS A 121 19.39 -14.33 14.66
CA HIS A 121 18.97 -13.21 13.82
C HIS A 121 17.75 -13.59 12.96
N LEU A 122 17.72 -14.81 12.41
CA LEU A 122 16.58 -15.33 11.65
C LEU A 122 15.35 -15.50 12.54
N ILE A 123 15.51 -16.04 13.74
CA ILE A 123 14.41 -16.18 14.73
C ILE A 123 13.80 -14.80 15.03
N LYS A 124 14.63 -13.82 15.40
CA LYS A 124 14.18 -12.46 15.73
C LYS A 124 13.44 -11.79 14.57
N HIS A 125 13.92 -11.98 13.34
CA HIS A 125 13.28 -11.38 12.17
C HIS A 125 11.98 -12.10 11.79
N SER A 126 11.88 -13.41 12.03
CA SER A 126 10.66 -14.19 11.80
C SER A 126 9.54 -13.81 12.77
N LEU A 127 9.85 -13.58 14.05
CA LEU A 127 8.87 -13.06 15.02
C LEU A 127 8.29 -11.70 14.59
N LYS A 128 9.14 -10.80 14.07
CA LYS A 128 8.67 -9.51 13.52
C LYS A 128 7.88 -9.69 12.23
N ALA A 129 8.25 -10.66 11.41
CA ALA A 129 7.57 -10.98 10.17
C ALA A 129 6.17 -11.54 10.43
N ILE A 130 5.97 -12.33 11.49
CA ILE A 130 4.63 -12.82 11.90
C ILE A 130 3.70 -11.64 12.19
N ALA A 131 4.09 -10.74 13.09
CA ALA A 131 3.27 -9.56 13.42
C ALA A 131 3.04 -8.63 12.21
N ARG A 132 3.99 -8.61 11.26
CA ARG A 132 3.84 -7.86 10.03
C ARG A 132 2.86 -8.54 9.07
N LEU A 133 2.92 -9.87 8.94
CA LEU A 133 2.00 -10.65 8.13
C LEU A 133 0.56 -10.44 8.58
N ASP A 134 0.31 -10.42 9.90
CA ASP A 134 -1.01 -10.12 10.47
C ASP A 134 -1.56 -8.77 9.99
N ASN A 135 -0.72 -7.73 9.92
CA ASN A 135 -1.12 -6.45 9.36
C ASN A 135 -1.42 -6.55 7.85
N HIS A 136 -0.56 -7.23 7.08
CA HIS A 136 -0.74 -7.35 5.62
C HIS A 136 -1.93 -8.20 5.21
N ILE A 137 -2.36 -9.16 6.05
CA ILE A 137 -3.62 -9.88 5.88
C ILE A 137 -4.80 -8.90 5.82
N LEU A 138 -4.75 -7.84 6.63
CA LEU A 138 -5.77 -6.79 6.66
C LEU A 138 -5.53 -5.70 5.60
N TRP A 139 -4.27 -5.33 5.36
CA TRP A 139 -3.93 -4.20 4.50
C TRP A 139 -4.02 -4.55 3.02
N ASN A 140 -3.59 -5.73 2.60
CA ASN A 140 -3.47 -6.05 1.18
C ASN A 140 -4.82 -5.96 0.43
N PRO A 141 -5.95 -6.49 0.95
CA PRO A 141 -7.25 -6.33 0.29
C PRO A 141 -7.68 -4.87 0.14
N VAL A 142 -7.32 -4.01 1.09
CA VAL A 142 -7.62 -2.56 1.02
C VAL A 142 -6.73 -1.88 0.01
N ILE A 143 -5.43 -2.16 0.03
CA ILE A 143 -4.46 -1.56 -0.89
C ILE A 143 -4.83 -1.90 -2.34
N ALA A 144 -5.19 -3.16 -2.62
CA ALA A 144 -5.51 -3.63 -3.96
C ALA A 144 -6.97 -3.42 -4.39
N ALA A 145 -7.79 -2.76 -3.57
CA ALA A 145 -9.20 -2.52 -3.91
C ALA A 145 -9.34 -1.58 -5.12
N ASP A 146 -10.33 -1.84 -5.96
CA ASP A 146 -10.76 -0.92 -7.04
C ASP A 146 -9.65 -0.49 -8.03
N LEU A 147 -8.58 -1.28 -8.20
CA LEU A 147 -7.51 -0.95 -9.14
C LEU A 147 -7.99 -1.01 -10.61
N ASP A 148 -9.04 -1.77 -10.90
CA ASP A 148 -9.75 -1.78 -12.20
C ASP A 148 -10.42 -0.44 -12.55
N LYS A 149 -10.54 0.48 -11.58
CA LYS A 149 -11.07 1.83 -11.82
C LYS A 149 -9.98 2.86 -12.08
N ALA A 150 -8.71 2.49 -11.90
CA ALA A 150 -7.58 3.36 -12.15
C ALA A 150 -7.36 3.54 -13.66
N ALA A 151 -6.94 4.73 -14.09
CA ALA A 151 -6.41 4.84 -15.45
C ALA A 151 -5.08 4.08 -15.55
N ALA A 152 -4.73 3.65 -16.76
CA ALA A 152 -3.48 2.93 -17.01
C ALA A 152 -2.27 3.70 -16.42
N GLY A 153 -1.47 3.02 -15.60
CA GLY A 153 -0.31 3.61 -14.93
C GLY A 153 -0.60 4.38 -13.63
N GLU A 154 -1.86 4.48 -13.18
CA GLU A 154 -2.23 5.16 -11.93
C GLU A 154 -2.41 4.23 -10.73
N ASN A 155 -2.09 2.94 -10.88
CA ASN A 155 -2.28 1.92 -9.84
C ASN A 155 -1.64 2.32 -8.49
N ASP A 156 -0.45 2.91 -8.51
CA ASP A 156 0.22 3.33 -7.28
C ASP A 156 -0.47 4.51 -6.59
N ILE A 157 -1.04 5.45 -7.35
CA ILE A 157 -1.84 6.54 -6.82
C ILE A 157 -3.09 5.97 -6.15
N TRP A 158 -3.77 5.03 -6.81
CA TRP A 158 -4.96 4.36 -6.27
C TRP A 158 -4.67 3.55 -5.01
N ARG A 159 -3.58 2.80 -4.98
CA ARG A 159 -3.12 2.09 -3.77
C ARG A 159 -2.94 3.04 -2.59
N VAL A 160 -2.27 4.18 -2.81
CA VAL A 160 -2.07 5.17 -1.74
C VAL A 160 -3.39 5.85 -1.35
N LYS A 161 -4.26 6.18 -2.30
CA LYS A 161 -5.61 6.69 -2.03
C LYS A 161 -6.41 5.72 -1.15
N ASN A 162 -6.35 4.43 -1.43
CA ASN A 162 -7.03 3.40 -0.65
C ASN A 162 -6.47 3.33 0.78
N MET A 163 -5.14 3.40 0.94
CA MET A 163 -4.52 3.45 2.27
C MET A 163 -5.02 4.65 3.08
N LEU A 164 -5.07 5.84 2.47
CA LEU A 164 -5.54 7.08 3.10
C LEU A 164 -7.03 7.03 3.47
N SER A 165 -7.84 6.35 2.66
CA SER A 165 -9.30 6.27 2.81
C SER A 165 -9.75 5.11 3.71
N SER A 166 -8.82 4.23 4.12
CA SER A 166 -9.12 3.11 5.02
C SER A 166 -9.61 3.57 6.40
N ASP A 167 -10.21 2.68 7.17
CA ASP A 167 -10.56 2.89 8.59
C ASP A 167 -9.39 2.57 9.55
N MET A 168 -8.27 2.09 9.02
CA MET A 168 -7.11 1.64 9.78
C MET A 168 -6.08 2.77 9.94
N VAL A 169 -6.05 3.42 11.11
CA VAL A 169 -5.14 4.55 11.44
C VAL A 169 -3.67 4.25 11.10
N GLU A 170 -3.21 3.02 11.34
CA GLU A 170 -1.84 2.61 11.02
C GLU A 170 -1.58 2.63 9.51
N LEU A 171 -2.52 2.14 8.70
CA LEU A 171 -2.42 2.12 7.24
C LEU A 171 -2.55 3.53 6.66
N GLN A 172 -3.49 4.33 7.15
CA GLN A 172 -3.61 5.75 6.81
C GLN A 172 -2.29 6.49 7.05
N ARG A 173 -1.66 6.28 8.22
CA ARG A 173 -0.39 6.93 8.59
C ARG A 173 0.74 6.55 7.66
N VAL A 174 0.77 5.30 7.19
CA VAL A 174 1.72 4.84 6.19
C VAL A 174 1.42 5.50 4.84
N GLY A 175 0.16 5.54 4.41
CA GLY A 175 -0.28 6.21 3.19
C GLY A 175 0.18 7.67 3.14
N VAL A 176 -0.07 8.45 4.19
CA VAL A 176 0.37 9.86 4.26
C VAL A 176 1.88 10.00 4.13
N LYS A 177 2.66 9.09 4.73
CA LYS A 177 4.13 9.10 4.58
C LYS A 177 4.58 8.76 3.17
N ARG A 178 3.84 7.92 2.43
CA ARG A 178 4.09 7.65 1.01
C ARG A 178 3.81 8.90 0.18
N VAL A 179 2.69 9.59 0.41
CA VAL A 179 2.41 10.88 -0.25
C VAL A 179 3.58 11.85 -0.07
N TYR A 180 4.04 12.05 1.17
CA TYR A 180 5.16 12.96 1.43
C TYR A 180 6.45 12.64 0.67
N ARG A 181 6.74 11.35 0.45
CA ARG A 181 8.03 10.88 -0.11
C ARG A 181 8.02 10.74 -1.61
N GLU A 182 6.89 10.33 -2.17
CA GLU A 182 6.79 9.82 -3.53
C GLU A 182 5.75 10.58 -4.36
N PHE A 183 4.72 11.18 -3.74
CA PHE A 183 3.56 11.75 -4.44
C PHE A 183 3.16 13.15 -3.94
N GLY A 184 4.14 13.95 -3.47
CA GLY A 184 3.88 15.21 -2.75
C GLY A 184 3.21 16.31 -3.59
N SER A 185 3.11 16.11 -4.91
CA SER A 185 2.47 17.01 -5.87
C SER A 185 1.22 16.44 -6.53
N ASP A 186 0.79 15.22 -6.16
CA ASP A 186 -0.39 14.60 -6.77
C ASP A 186 -1.69 15.22 -6.23
N PRO A 187 -2.53 15.85 -7.07
CA PRO A 187 -3.70 16.58 -6.60
C PRO A 187 -4.75 15.69 -5.91
N LEU A 188 -4.94 14.46 -6.38
CA LEU A 188 -5.90 13.53 -5.81
C LEU A 188 -5.48 13.11 -4.40
N LEU A 189 -4.21 12.78 -4.21
CA LEU A 189 -3.68 12.39 -2.92
C LEU A 189 -3.62 13.57 -1.94
N LEU A 190 -3.26 14.77 -2.40
CA LEU A 190 -3.29 15.97 -1.56
C LEU A 190 -4.71 16.30 -1.09
N ALA A 191 -5.71 16.20 -1.98
CA ALA A 191 -7.11 16.36 -1.61
C ALA A 191 -7.56 15.30 -0.58
N THR A 192 -7.16 14.04 -0.77
CA THR A 192 -7.48 12.95 0.17
C THR A 192 -6.83 13.18 1.54
N VAL A 193 -5.58 13.66 1.58
CA VAL A 193 -4.89 14.00 2.83
C VAL A 193 -5.56 15.19 3.54
N LYS A 194 -6.04 16.19 2.79
CA LYS A 194 -6.82 17.31 3.32
C LYS A 194 -8.08 16.82 4.03
N GLU A 195 -8.86 15.98 3.37
CA GLU A 195 -10.09 15.40 3.94
C GLU A 195 -9.80 14.57 5.18
N LEU A 196 -8.76 13.74 5.13
CA LEU A 196 -8.30 12.95 6.27
C LEU A 196 -7.91 13.83 7.47
N LEU A 197 -7.20 14.94 7.23
CA LEU A 197 -6.81 15.88 8.28
C LEU A 197 -8.03 16.56 8.91
N LEU A 198 -8.94 17.08 8.08
CA LEU A 198 -10.17 17.75 8.53
C LEU A 198 -11.11 16.81 9.30
N ALA A 199 -11.15 15.54 8.92
CA ALA A 199 -11.93 14.54 9.65
C ALA A 199 -11.33 14.17 11.02
N GLY A 200 -10.03 14.38 11.23
CA GLY A 200 -9.29 13.82 12.37
C GLY A 200 -8.74 14.82 13.39
N TYR A 201 -8.45 16.06 13.01
CA TYR A 201 -7.67 16.99 13.85
C TYR A 201 -8.36 17.42 15.16
N LYS A 202 -9.70 17.41 15.19
CA LYS A 202 -10.52 17.72 16.37
C LYS A 202 -10.81 16.52 17.27
N LYS A 203 -10.43 15.30 16.87
CA LYS A 203 -10.67 14.10 17.69
C LYS A 203 -9.78 14.12 18.93
N SER A 204 -10.36 13.79 20.09
CA SER A 204 -9.66 13.66 21.38
C SER A 204 -8.90 12.34 21.56
N ASP A 205 -8.65 11.61 20.46
CA ASP A 205 -7.85 10.40 20.46
C ASP A 205 -6.38 10.71 20.80
N LYS A 206 -5.92 10.15 21.93
CA LYS A 206 -4.56 10.31 22.46
C LYS A 206 -3.59 9.27 21.92
N SER A 207 -4.04 8.40 21.02
CA SER A 207 -3.20 7.43 20.34
C SER A 207 -2.03 8.13 19.65
N ARG A 208 -0.81 7.64 19.94
CA ARG A 208 0.40 8.12 19.27
C ARG A 208 0.28 8.00 17.75
N ALA A 209 -0.39 6.96 17.26
CA ALA A 209 -0.59 6.72 15.84
C ALA A 209 -1.45 7.80 15.19
N HIS A 210 -2.59 8.13 15.81
CA HIS A 210 -3.51 9.17 15.33
C HIS A 210 -2.84 10.55 15.34
N ILE A 211 -2.16 10.90 16.43
CA ILE A 211 -1.44 12.18 16.53
C ILE A 211 -0.33 12.28 15.47
N ASP A 212 0.42 11.20 15.23
CA ASP A 212 1.45 11.19 14.19
C ASP A 212 0.84 11.27 12.79
N LEU A 213 -0.29 10.59 12.55
CA LEU A 213 -1.02 10.67 11.29
C LEU A 213 -1.40 12.11 10.98
N MET A 214 -2.10 12.80 11.89
CA MET A 214 -2.49 14.21 11.71
C MET A 214 -1.29 15.12 11.52
N ALA A 215 -0.22 14.92 12.29
CA ALA A 215 1.01 15.69 12.15
C ALA A 215 1.69 15.49 10.79
N TRP A 216 1.67 14.28 10.24
CA TRP A 216 2.17 13.99 8.90
C TRP A 216 1.27 14.58 7.81
N SER A 217 -0.06 14.59 8.00
CA SER A 217 -0.97 15.22 7.06
C SER A 217 -0.70 16.71 6.92
N CYS A 218 -0.47 17.43 8.03
CA CYS A 218 -0.02 18.83 7.97
C CYS A 218 1.28 18.98 7.17
N LYS A 219 2.26 18.09 7.37
CA LYS A 219 3.53 18.16 6.66
C LYS A 219 3.39 17.94 5.16
N VAL A 220 2.54 17.00 4.75
CA VAL A 220 2.25 16.74 3.34
C VAL A 220 1.68 18.00 2.69
N LEU A 221 0.63 18.58 3.27
CA LEU A 221 0.01 19.78 2.72
C LEU A 221 0.99 20.96 2.67
N GLY A 222 1.77 21.19 3.73
CA GLY A 222 2.79 22.25 3.73
C GLY A 222 3.94 22.00 2.74
N ALA A 223 4.34 20.75 2.52
CA ALA A 223 5.42 20.42 1.58
C ALA A 223 4.97 20.46 0.11
N SER A 224 3.66 20.52 -0.16
CA SER A 224 3.14 20.66 -1.52
C SER A 224 3.43 22.03 -2.14
N GLY A 225 3.63 23.06 -1.32
CA GLY A 225 3.77 24.46 -1.78
C GLY A 225 2.48 25.07 -2.33
N ASP A 226 1.35 24.38 -2.24
CA ASP A 226 0.07 24.87 -2.74
C ASP A 226 -0.61 25.77 -1.69
N THR A 227 -0.62 27.07 -1.97
CA THR A 227 -1.19 28.09 -1.09
C THR A 227 -2.69 27.94 -0.88
N ALA A 228 -3.40 27.12 -1.69
CA ALA A 228 -4.79 26.77 -1.46
C ALA A 228 -5.01 26.01 -0.13
N PHE A 229 -3.97 25.40 0.45
CA PHE A 229 -4.05 24.73 1.75
C PHE A 229 -3.81 25.65 2.96
N LEU A 230 -3.54 26.94 2.75
CA LEU A 230 -3.25 27.87 3.84
C LEU A 230 -4.43 27.95 4.85
N GLU A 231 -5.66 28.11 4.36
CA GLU A 231 -6.85 28.21 5.23
C GLU A 231 -7.07 26.92 6.03
N VAL A 232 -6.86 25.76 5.41
CA VAL A 232 -6.97 24.46 6.09
C VAL A 232 -5.94 24.33 7.21
N LEU A 233 -4.69 24.71 6.94
CA LEU A 233 -3.63 24.64 7.95
C LEU A 233 -3.84 25.66 9.07
N GLN A 234 -4.40 26.83 8.78
CA GLN A 234 -4.78 27.82 9.79
C GLN A 234 -5.89 27.28 10.70
N GLU A 235 -6.96 26.72 10.13
CA GLU A 235 -8.05 26.07 10.89
C GLU A 235 -7.51 24.97 11.82
N VAL A 236 -6.58 24.15 11.34
CA VAL A 236 -5.96 23.10 12.16
C VAL A 236 -5.05 23.69 13.26
N ALA A 237 -4.31 24.76 12.96
CA ALA A 237 -3.47 25.43 13.94
C ALA A 237 -4.29 26.00 15.10
N ASP A 238 -5.44 26.59 14.80
CA ASP A 238 -6.30 27.22 15.80
C ASP A 238 -7.10 26.19 16.59
N ASN A 239 -7.65 25.18 15.90
CA ASN A 239 -8.71 24.34 16.43
C ASN A 239 -8.34 22.86 16.66
N ALA A 240 -7.12 22.40 16.33
CA ALA A 240 -6.76 20.99 16.60
C ALA A 240 -6.76 20.67 18.10
N GLU A 241 -7.28 19.50 18.47
CA GLU A 241 -7.37 19.10 19.88
C GLU A 241 -5.97 18.92 20.50
N HIS A 242 -5.03 18.38 19.73
CA HIS A 242 -3.70 18.04 20.24
C HIS A 242 -2.64 19.10 19.88
N LYS A 243 -1.93 19.61 20.90
CA LYS A 243 -0.88 20.65 20.76
C LYS A 243 0.20 20.32 19.72
N LYS A 244 0.58 19.04 19.59
CA LYS A 244 1.56 18.62 18.56
C LYS A 244 1.03 18.84 17.14
N VAL A 245 -0.26 18.59 16.91
CA VAL A 245 -0.90 18.80 15.59
C VAL A 245 -0.92 20.30 15.28
N LYS A 246 -1.35 21.14 16.23
CA LYS A 246 -1.28 22.62 16.10
C LYS A 246 0.12 23.09 15.68
N LYS A 247 1.16 22.62 16.38
CA LYS A 247 2.57 22.97 16.08
C LYS A 247 2.97 22.58 14.66
N HIS A 248 2.53 21.41 14.18
CA HIS A 248 2.85 20.96 12.83
C HIS A 248 2.11 21.77 11.76
N ALA A 249 0.86 22.16 12.00
CA ALA A 249 0.11 23.03 11.10
C ALA A 249 0.78 24.42 10.98
N ILE A 250 1.17 25.04 12.11
CA ILE A 250 1.92 26.31 12.12
C ILE A 250 3.23 26.19 11.34
N LYS A 251 3.96 25.09 11.49
CA LYS A 251 5.19 24.86 10.74
C LYS A 251 4.91 24.71 9.24
N ALA A 252 3.87 23.97 8.88
CA ALA A 252 3.49 23.71 7.50
C ALA A 252 3.09 24.99 6.75
N MET A 253 2.39 25.93 7.40
CA MET A 253 2.05 27.24 6.78
C MET A 253 3.28 28.06 6.40
N ARG A 254 4.42 27.87 7.06
CA ARG A 254 5.69 28.55 6.71
C ARG A 254 6.43 27.89 5.55
N SER A 255 5.94 26.74 5.09
CA SER A 255 6.52 25.96 4.01
C SER A 255 5.69 26.01 2.73
N LEU A 256 4.48 26.59 2.80
CA LEU A 256 3.74 27.10 1.65
C LEU A 256 4.43 28.36 1.12
#